data_AF-A0A1W1BP49-F1
#
_entry.id   AF-A0A1W1BP49-F1
#
_cell.length_a   1.000
_cell.length_b   1.000
_cell.length_c   1.000
_cell.angle_alpha   90.00
_cell.angle_beta   90.00
_cell.angle_gamma   90.00
#
_symmetry.space_group_name_H-M   'P 1'
#
loop_
_entity.id
_entity.type
_entity.pdbx_description
1 polymer ?
#
loop_
_entity_poly.entity_id
_entity_poly.type
_entity_poly.pdbx_seq_one_letter_code
_entity_poly.pdbx_strand_id
1 'polypeptide(L)' 'MGDSRNVFAFDGLLGFVIAVSVLLIALVFLMYFAIGAQNNNATNYYDIKDEKSIKMFDKDNAKHIIDVKGV' A
#
# COMPACT_ATOMS: atom_id res chain seq x y z
N MET A 1 -31.22 -2.59 41.17
CA MET A 1 -29.82 -2.59 40.71
C MET A 1 -29.76 -1.78 39.43
N GLY A 2 -29.10 -0.62 39.46
CA GLY A 2 -29.03 0.30 38.32
C GLY A 2 -27.97 -0.14 37.31
N ASP A 3 -28.37 -0.26 36.04
CA ASP A 3 -27.46 -0.49 34.92
C ASP A 3 -26.59 0.75 34.70
N SER A 4 -25.47 0.86 35.43
CA SER A 4 -24.41 1.83 35.11
C SER A 4 -23.59 1.32 33.94
N ARG A 5 -24.16 1.33 32.73
CA ARG A 5 -23.41 1.12 31.48
C ARG A 5 -22.69 2.40 31.10
N ASN A 6 -21.72 2.80 31.91
CA ASN A 6 -20.87 3.96 31.60
C ASN A 6 -19.59 3.47 30.92
N VAL A 7 -19.73 2.96 29.69
CA VAL A 7 -18.62 2.32 28.96
C VAL A 7 -17.67 3.37 28.34
N PHE A 8 -18.09 4.64 28.25
CA PHE A 8 -17.25 5.75 27.82
C PHE A 8 -17.65 7.04 28.55
N ALA A 9 -17.25 7.18 29.82
CA ALA A 9 -17.55 8.37 30.62
C ALA A 9 -16.57 9.53 30.32
N PHE A 10 -16.58 10.03 29.09
CA PHE A 10 -16.09 11.38 28.76
C PHE A 10 -17.29 12.17 28.21
N ASP A 11 -17.38 13.47 28.53
CA ASP A 11 -18.39 14.33 27.89
C ASP A 11 -18.29 14.15 26.36
N GLY A 12 -19.44 14.03 25.68
CA GLY A 12 -19.50 13.60 24.28
C GLY A 12 -18.65 14.48 23.35
N LEU A 13 -18.48 15.76 23.70
CA LEU A 13 -17.61 16.68 23.00
C LEU A 13 -16.12 16.35 23.16
N LEU A 14 -15.67 16.02 24.38
CA LEU A 14 -14.28 15.69 24.65
C LEU A 14 -13.90 14.36 23.99
N GLY A 15 -14.78 13.35 24.05
CA GLY A 15 -14.58 12.08 23.36
C GLY A 15 -14.46 12.25 21.84
N PHE A 16 -15.28 13.12 21.25
CA PHE A 16 -15.20 13.46 19.83
C PHE A 16 -13.85 14.08 19.46
N VAL A 17 -13.39 15.10 20.20
CA VAL A 17 -12.12 15.78 19.91
C VAL A 17 -10.94 14.82 19.99
N ILE A 18 -10.93 13.93 21.00
CA ILE A 18 -9.88 12.92 21.14
C ILE A 18 -9.90 11.96 19.94
N ALA A 19 -11.06 11.44 19.56
CA ALA A 19 -11.18 10.50 18.45
C ALA A 19 -10.71 11.11 17.12
N VAL A 20 -11.13 12.34 16.82
CA VAL A 20 -10.71 13.07 15.61
C VAL A 20 -9.19 13.30 15.62
N SER A 21 -8.62 13.70 16.76
CA SER A 21 -7.19 13.94 16.88
C SER A 21 -6.37 12.67 16.62
N VAL A 22 -6.80 11.53 17.17
CA VAL A 22 -6.15 10.23 16.95
C VAL A 22 -6.21 9.83 15.47
N LEU A 23 -7.36 10.00 14.82
CA LEU A 23 -7.50 9.70 13.40
C LEU A 23 -6.61 10.58 12.54
N LEU A 24 -6.50 11.88 12.85
CA LEU A 24 -5.63 12.80 12.11
C LEU A 24 -4.14 12.47 12.29
N ILE A 25 -3.72 12.08 13.49
CA ILE A 25 -2.33 11.64 13.75
C ILE A 25 -2.02 10.38 12.93
N ALA A 26 -2.91 9.39 12.96
CA ALA A 26 -2.75 8.18 12.17
C ALA A 26 -2.69 8.48 10.66
N LEU A 27 -3.54 9.38 10.18
CA LEU A 27 -3.54 9.83 8.78
C LEU A 27 -2.21 10.45 8.37
N VAL A 28 -1.70 11.43 9.13
CA VAL A 28 -0.44 12.12 8.82
C VAL A 28 0.72 11.15 8.85
N PHE A 29 0.75 10.24 9.85
CA PHE A 29 1.76 9.19 9.94
C PHE A 29 1.78 8.31 8.69
N LEU A 30 0.63 7.74 8.32
CA LEU A 30 0.52 6.88 7.14
C LEU A 30 0.87 7.62 5.84
N MET A 31 0.48 8.89 5.73
CA MET A 31 0.80 9.73 4.57
C MET A 31 2.31 9.95 4.43
N TYR A 32 3.02 10.19 5.53
CA TYR A 32 4.47 10.32 5.52
C TYR A 32 5.17 9.06 4.97
N PHE A 33 4.76 7.87 5.42
CA PHE A 33 5.29 6.61 4.89
C PHE A 33 4.92 6.38 3.43
N ALA A 34 3.69 6.69 3.03
CA ALA A 34 3.23 6.54 1.66
C ALA A 34 4.05 7.42 0.70
N ILE A 35 4.24 8.69 1.04
CA ILE A 35 5.06 9.63 0.24
C ILE A 35 6.51 9.15 0.20
N GLY A 36 7.07 8.69 1.32
CA GLY A 36 8.43 8.14 1.37
C GLY A 36 8.60 6.92 0.45
N ALA A 37 7.67 5.98 0.49
CA ALA A 37 7.67 4.80 -0.37
C ALA A 37 7.50 5.18 -1.86
N GLN A 38 6.61 6.13 -2.17
CA GLN A 38 6.44 6.63 -3.52
C GLN A 38 7.72 7.29 -4.02
N ASN A 39 8.33 8.17 -3.24
CA ASN A 39 9.57 8.85 -3.62
C ASN A 39 10.74 7.87 -3.81
N ASN A 40 10.88 6.88 -2.92
CA ASN A 40 11.94 5.88 -3.03
C ASN A 40 11.79 5.00 -4.28
N ASN A 41 10.56 4.72 -4.72
CA ASN A 41 10.32 3.88 -5.89
C ASN A 41 10.14 4.68 -7.19
N ALA A 42 9.82 5.97 -7.12
CA ALA A 42 9.63 6.83 -8.29
C ALA A 42 10.85 6.89 -9.19
N THR A 43 12.05 6.74 -8.63
CA THR A 43 13.32 6.72 -9.36
C THR A 43 13.95 5.34 -9.49
N ASN A 44 13.31 4.29 -8.97
CA ASN A 44 13.74 2.90 -9.17
C ASN A 44 13.19 2.37 -10.51
N TYR A 45 13.70 2.92 -11.60
CA TYR A 45 13.39 2.44 -12.93
C TYR A 45 14.06 1.09 -13.18
N TYR A 46 13.41 0.23 -13.97
CA TYR A 46 14.06 -0.96 -14.50
C TYR A 46 15.18 -0.54 -15.44
N ASP A 47 16.42 -0.92 -15.13
CA ASP A 47 17.55 -0.74 -16.01
C ASP A 47 17.50 -1.80 -17.13
N ILE A 48 17.42 -1.34 -18.38
CA ILE A 48 17.45 -2.23 -19.54
C ILE A 48 18.91 -2.56 -19.84
N LYS A 49 19.39 -3.63 -19.21
CA LYS A 49 20.71 -4.21 -19.53
C LYS A 49 20.66 -4.83 -20.92
N ASP A 50 21.70 -4.55 -21.71
CA ASP A 50 21.87 -5.10 -23.06
C ASP A 50 20.65 -4.84 -23.96
N GLU A 51 20.21 -3.59 -24.05
CA GLU A 51 19.10 -3.12 -24.92
C GLU A 51 19.15 -3.68 -26.36
N LYS A 52 20.34 -3.90 -26.93
CA LYS A 52 20.55 -4.46 -28.27
C LYS A 52 20.32 -5.97 -28.36
N SER A 53 20.28 -6.66 -27.22
CA SER A 53 19.98 -8.09 -27.13
C SER A 53 18.48 -8.38 -27.09
N ILE A 54 17.64 -7.35 -26.87
CA ILE A 54 16.19 -7.46 -26.88
C ILE A 54 15.72 -7.65 -28.32
N LYS A 55 15.39 -8.88 -28.68
CA LYS A 55 14.91 -9.24 -30.01
C LYS A 55 13.40 -8.98 -30.11
N MET A 56 12.98 -8.30 -31.18
CA MET A 56 11.56 -8.08 -31.47
C MET A 56 10.80 -9.40 -31.71
N PHE A 57 11.50 -10.40 -32.25
CA PHE A 57 11.03 -11.77 -32.34
C PHE A 57 12.08 -12.69 -31.73
N ASP A 58 11.81 -13.20 -30.54
CA ASP A 58 12.66 -14.20 -29.90
C ASP A 58 11.99 -15.57 -29.96
N LYS A 59 12.61 -16.51 -30.69
CA LYS A 59 12.13 -17.89 -30.79
C LYS A 59 12.27 -18.64 -29.47
N ASP A 60 13.19 -18.21 -28.59
CA ASP A 60 13.37 -18.82 -27.27
C ASP A 60 12.28 -18.40 -26.28
N ASN A 61 11.57 -17.28 -26.53
CA ASN A 61 10.45 -16.82 -25.70
C ASN A 61 9.29 -17.82 -25.65
N ALA A 62 9.11 -18.62 -26.71
CA ALA A 62 8.11 -19.69 -26.74
C ALA A 62 8.30 -20.74 -25.62
N LYS A 63 9.50 -20.86 -25.05
CA LYS A 63 9.81 -21.77 -23.93
C LYS A 63 9.29 -21.26 -22.58
N HIS A 64 8.94 -19.98 -22.48
CA HIS A 64 8.37 -19.37 -21.27
C HIS A 64 6.84 -19.31 -21.28
N ILE A 65 6.21 -19.69 -22.40
CA ILE A 65 4.76 -19.81 -22.52
C ILE A 65 4.38 -21.26 -22.21
N ILE A 66 3.83 -21.50 -21.03
CA ILE A 66 3.27 -22.79 -20.67
C ILE A 66 1.82 -22.81 -21.18
N ASP A 67 1.54 -23.61 -22.22
CA ASP A 67 0.18 -23.82 -22.68
C ASP A 67 -0.58 -24.66 -21.64
N VAL A 68 -1.72 -24.15 -21.17
CA VAL A 68 -2.56 -24.80 -20.15
C VAL A 68 -3.21 -26.09 -20.69
N LYS A 69 -3.21 -26.30 -22.01
CA LYS A 69 -3.87 -27.44 -22.67
C LYS A 69 -3.07 -28.75 -22.68
N GLY A 70 -2.01 -28.86 -21.89
CA GLY A 70 -1.14 -30.04 -21.81
C GLY A 70 -1.16 -30.81 -20.48
N VAL A 71 -2.27 -30.77 -19.72
CA VAL A 71 -2.56 -31.72 -18.63
C VAL A 71 -3.64 -32.68 -19.09
#